data_AF-A0A2M7UD32-F1
#
_entry.id   AF-A0A2M7UD32-F1
#
_cell.length_a   1.000
_cell.length_b   1.000
_cell.length_c   1.000
_cell.angle_alpha   90.00
_cell.angle_beta   90.00
_cell.angle_gamma   90.00
#
_symmetry.space_group_name_H-M   'P 1'
#
loop_
_entity.id
_entity.type
_entity.pdbx_description
1 polymer ?
#
loop_
_entity_poly.entity_id
_entity_poly.type
_entity_poly.pdbx_seq_one_letter_code
_entity_poly.pdbx_strand_id
1 'polypeptide(L)'
;MKEAILIASSMNIPIALVDRNVKITLKRAMSKMSLIEKAKLLYAVIGGMFGFSGEKIDRQKIEEMKKKDVVSELINELSRQMPSVKEVLVDERDHYIANKIININAKKIVCVLGAGHLEGIKNILTGHSKINYDISSLEKTPKSP
;
A
#
# COMPACT_ATOMS: atom_id res chain seq x y z
N MET A 1 -1.77 -8.09 -13.11
CA MET A 1 -3.13 -7.60 -12.76
C MET A 1 -4.00 -7.41 -14.00
N LYS A 2 -3.60 -6.55 -14.97
CA LYS A 2 -4.37 -6.35 -16.21
C LYS A 2 -4.74 -7.65 -16.92
N GLU A 3 -3.77 -8.56 -17.07
CA GLU A 3 -3.99 -9.86 -17.72
C GLU A 3 -5.04 -10.72 -17.01
N ALA A 4 -5.01 -10.75 -15.67
CA ALA A 4 -5.98 -11.51 -14.89
C ALA A 4 -7.42 -10.98 -15.08
N ILE A 5 -7.58 -9.67 -15.20
CA ILE A 5 -8.88 -9.03 -15.49
C ILE A 5 -9.35 -9.45 -16.88
N LEU A 6 -8.48 -9.37 -17.90
CA LEU A 6 -8.82 -9.74 -19.27
C LEU A 6 -9.26 -11.21 -19.38
N ILE A 7 -8.51 -12.12 -18.76
CA ILE A 7 -8.84 -13.56 -18.73
C ILE A 7 -10.18 -13.78 -18.03
N ALA A 8 -10.37 -13.21 -16.82
CA ALA A 8 -11.62 -13.35 -16.08
C ALA A 8 -12.83 -12.84 -16.89
N SER A 9 -12.70 -11.68 -17.55
CA SER A 9 -13.73 -11.15 -18.43
C SER A 9 -14.01 -12.06 -19.63
N SER A 10 -12.98 -12.60 -20.29
CA SER A 10 -13.16 -13.52 -21.44
C SER A 10 -13.88 -14.83 -21.06
N MET A 11 -13.73 -15.26 -19.81
CA MET A 11 -14.35 -16.47 -19.26
C MET A 11 -15.68 -16.17 -18.53
N ASN A 12 -16.19 -14.93 -18.59
CA ASN A 12 -17.37 -14.48 -17.84
C ASN A 12 -17.33 -14.79 -16.34
N ILE A 13 -16.13 -14.72 -15.74
CA ILE A 13 -15.94 -14.87 -14.29
C ILE A 13 -16.21 -13.52 -13.62
N PRO A 14 -17.06 -13.45 -12.57
CA PRO A 14 -17.31 -12.20 -11.84
C PRO A 14 -16.04 -11.58 -11.26
N ILE A 15 -15.86 -10.28 -11.46
CA ILE A 15 -14.68 -9.54 -11.00
C ILE A 15 -15.10 -8.62 -9.83
N ALA A 16 -14.35 -8.71 -8.72
CA ALA A 16 -14.53 -7.84 -7.56
C ALA A 16 -13.26 -7.03 -7.30
N LEU A 17 -13.41 -5.71 -7.12
CA LEU A 17 -12.32 -4.84 -6.67
C LEU A 17 -12.31 -4.85 -5.14
N VAL A 18 -11.20 -5.31 -4.58
CA VAL A 18 -11.02 -5.50 -3.12
C VAL A 18 -10.09 -4.47 -2.49
N ASP A 19 -9.49 -3.59 -3.29
CA ASP A 19 -8.56 -2.56 -2.80
C ASP A 19 -9.26 -1.22 -2.56
N ARG A 20 -8.68 -0.42 -1.67
CA ARG A 20 -9.15 0.92 -1.34
C ARG A 20 -8.74 1.91 -2.43
N ASN A 21 -9.54 2.97 -2.61
CA ASN A 21 -9.15 4.08 -3.48
C ASN A 21 -7.80 4.67 -3.04
N VAL A 22 -6.82 4.70 -3.95
CA VAL A 22 -5.46 5.18 -3.67
C VAL A 22 -5.42 6.61 -3.13
N LYS A 23 -6.34 7.49 -3.56
CA LYS A 23 -6.41 8.88 -3.07
C LYS A 23 -6.75 8.91 -1.58
N ILE A 24 -7.64 8.03 -1.13
CA ILE A 24 -8.01 7.91 0.29
C ILE A 24 -6.83 7.33 1.07
N THR A 25 -6.21 6.25 0.56
CA THR A 25 -5.01 5.65 1.16
C THR A 25 -3.89 6.67 1.39
N LEU A 26 -3.56 7.47 0.36
CA LEU A 26 -2.52 8.50 0.46
C LEU A 26 -2.93 9.63 1.41
N LYS A 27 -4.17 10.13 1.34
CA LYS A 27 -4.67 11.15 2.28
C LYS A 27 -4.60 10.67 3.73
N ARG A 28 -5.00 9.42 3.99
CA ARG A 28 -4.92 8.82 5.34
C ARG A 28 -3.48 8.72 5.82
N ALA A 29 -2.55 8.31 4.96
CA ALA A 29 -1.14 8.24 5.31
C ALA A 29 -0.62 9.64 5.70
N MET A 30 -0.94 10.65 4.90
CA MET A 30 -0.59 12.05 5.20
C MET A 30 -1.27 12.56 6.49
N SER A 31 -2.53 12.19 6.75
CA SER A 31 -3.25 12.62 7.95
C SER A 31 -2.73 11.97 9.23
N LYS A 32 -2.30 10.70 9.18
CA LYS A 32 -1.76 9.99 10.37
C LYS A 32 -0.30 10.32 10.67
N MET A 33 0.45 10.85 9.70
CA MET A 33 1.83 11.29 9.96
C MET A 33 1.87 12.48 10.94
N SER A 34 2.78 12.38 11.90
CA SER A 34 3.22 13.50 12.73
C SER A 34 3.89 14.59 11.88
N LEU A 35 4.00 15.81 12.43
CA LEU A 35 4.72 16.91 11.77
C LEU A 35 6.18 16.54 11.47
N ILE A 36 6.82 15.77 12.36
CA ILE A 36 8.20 15.30 12.19
C ILE A 36 8.29 14.30 11.03
N GLU A 37 7.38 13.33 10.96
CA GLU A 37 7.34 12.38 9.82
C GLU A 37 7.07 13.11 8.50
N LYS A 38 6.16 14.09 8.48
CA LYS A 38 5.93 14.93 7.29
C LYS A 38 7.18 15.68 6.86
N ALA A 39 7.92 16.25 7.81
CA ALA A 39 9.18 16.94 7.51
C ALA A 39 10.26 15.97 6.98
N LYS A 40 10.38 14.77 7.56
CA LYS A 40 11.29 13.72 7.08
C LYS A 40 10.93 13.26 5.65
N LEU A 41 9.65 13.06 5.37
CA LEU A 41 9.18 12.69 4.04
C LEU A 41 9.50 13.78 3.01
N LEU A 42 9.21 15.03 3.35
CA LEU A 42 9.50 16.17 2.50
C LEU A 42 11.01 16.29 2.23
N TYR A 43 11.83 16.14 3.27
CA TYR A 43 13.28 16.13 3.14
C TYR A 43 13.77 14.99 2.24
N ALA A 44 13.24 13.78 2.39
CA ALA A 44 13.59 12.62 1.56
C ALA A 44 13.17 12.82 0.10
N VAL A 45 11.97 13.35 -0.16
CA VAL A 45 11.49 13.63 -1.53
C VAL A 45 12.30 14.74 -2.18
N ILE A 46 12.58 15.84 -1.47
CA ILE A 46 13.38 16.95 -1.99
C ILE A 46 14.83 16.49 -2.22
N GLY A 47 15.44 15.83 -1.24
CA GLY A 47 16.80 15.30 -1.35
C GLY A 47 16.94 14.26 -2.46
N GLY A 48 15.91 13.43 -2.64
CA GLY A 48 15.81 12.49 -3.75
C GLY A 48 15.69 13.21 -5.09
N MET A 49 14.71 14.11 -5.26
CA MET A 49 14.40 14.79 -6.53
C MET A 49 15.43 15.82 -6.98
N PHE A 50 16.04 16.54 -6.05
CA PHE A 50 16.89 17.71 -6.34
C PHE A 50 18.37 17.49 -5.99
N GLY A 51 18.70 16.41 -5.27
CA GLY A 51 20.04 16.21 -4.70
C GLY A 51 20.35 17.23 -3.61
N PHE A 52 20.98 16.81 -2.52
CA PHE A 52 21.38 17.73 -1.44
C PHE A 52 22.42 18.80 -1.88
N SER A 53 22.92 18.72 -3.11
CA SER A 53 23.93 19.61 -3.70
C SER A 53 23.52 20.23 -5.04
N GLY A 54 22.24 20.12 -5.46
CA GLY A 54 21.78 20.69 -6.74
C GLY A 54 22.16 19.88 -7.99
N GLU A 55 22.76 18.71 -7.82
CA GLU A 55 22.92 17.73 -8.90
C GLU A 55 21.55 17.12 -9.23
N LYS A 56 21.06 17.39 -10.46
CA LYS A 56 19.91 16.69 -11.02
C LYS A 56 20.17 15.18 -10.98
N ILE A 57 19.19 14.38 -10.54
CA ILE A 57 19.31 12.93 -10.60
C ILE A 57 19.62 12.51 -12.04
N ASP A 58 20.78 11.88 -12.24
CA ASP A 58 21.15 11.32 -13.53
C ASP A 58 20.29 10.06 -13.85
N ARG A 59 20.04 9.83 -15.14
CA ARG A 59 19.23 8.69 -15.63
C ARG A 59 19.81 7.35 -15.20
N GLN A 60 21.13 7.19 -15.15
CA GLN A 60 21.76 5.96 -14.65
C GLN A 60 21.41 5.70 -13.19
N LYS A 61 21.41 6.74 -12.36
CA LYS A 61 21.06 6.64 -10.93
C LYS A 61 19.58 6.29 -10.75
N ILE A 62 18.69 6.78 -11.62
CA ILE A 62 17.28 6.39 -11.64
C ILE A 62 17.11 4.91 -12.00
N GLU A 63 17.87 4.39 -12.96
CA GLU A 63 17.81 2.96 -13.32
C GLU A 63 18.33 2.06 -12.20
N GLU A 64 19.39 2.46 -11.51
CA GLU A 64 19.87 1.74 -10.33
C GLU A 64 18.84 1.75 -9.19
N MET A 65 18.15 2.87 -8.95
CA MET A 65 17.07 2.95 -7.97
C MET A 65 15.88 2.06 -8.32
N LYS A 66 15.62 1.78 -9.60
CA LYS A 66 14.53 0.87 -10.02
C LYS A 66 14.81 -0.59 -9.70
N LYS A 67 16.05 -0.95 -9.33
CA LYS A 67 16.36 -2.32 -8.89
C LYS A 67 15.44 -2.65 -7.71
N LYS A 68 14.71 -3.76 -7.85
CA LYS A 68 13.66 -4.18 -6.91
C LYS A 68 14.15 -4.19 -5.46
N ASP A 69 15.40 -4.61 -5.24
CA ASP A 69 16.02 -4.69 -3.92
C ASP A 69 16.26 -3.30 -3.31
N VAL A 70 16.71 -2.32 -4.09
CA VAL A 70 16.93 -0.94 -3.64
C VAL A 70 15.61 -0.23 -3.30
N VAL A 71 14.57 -0.40 -4.14
CA VAL A 71 13.24 0.15 -3.84
C VAL A 71 12.67 -0.46 -2.56
N SER A 72 12.78 -1.78 -2.42
CA SER A 72 12.29 -2.49 -1.23
C SER A 72 13.03 -2.06 0.03
N GLU A 73 14.35 -1.86 -0.04
CA GLU A 73 15.17 -1.40 1.08
C GLU A 73 14.82 0.05 1.47
N LEU A 74 14.62 0.94 0.49
CA LEU A 74 14.14 2.31 0.74
C LEU A 74 12.75 2.34 1.39
N ILE A 75 11.82 1.50 0.92
CA ILE A 75 10.48 1.38 1.51
C ILE A 75 10.58 0.84 2.94
N ASN A 76 11.46 -0.12 3.20
CA ASN A 76 11.68 -0.66 4.54
C ASN A 76 12.28 0.38 5.49
N GLU A 77 13.26 1.16 5.03
CA GLU A 77 13.87 2.24 5.81
C GLU A 77 12.84 3.34 6.11
N LEU A 78 12.06 3.76 5.10
CA LEU A 78 10.94 4.69 5.31
C LEU A 78 9.92 4.14 6.31
N SER A 79 9.59 2.86 6.21
CA SER A 79 8.64 2.20 7.12
C SER A 79 9.16 2.13 8.56
N ARG A 80 10.48 2.03 8.77
CA ARG A 80 11.11 2.11 10.09
C ARG A 80 11.10 3.53 10.64
N GLN A 81 11.39 4.52 9.78
CA GLN A 81 11.48 5.93 10.17
C GLN A 81 10.11 6.60 10.33
N MET A 82 9.09 6.07 9.67
CA MET A 82 7.73 6.60 9.61
C MET A 82 6.71 5.49 9.87
N PRO A 83 6.54 5.04 11.12
CA PRO A 83 5.63 3.95 11.48
C PRO A 83 4.19 4.22 11.04
N SER A 84 3.74 5.48 11.02
CA SER A 84 2.40 5.86 10.53
C SER A 84 2.18 5.54 9.06
N VAL A 85 3.24 5.53 8.25
CA VAL A 85 3.18 5.18 6.81
C VAL A 85 2.98 3.70 6.62
N LYS A 86 3.76 2.89 7.35
CA LYS A 86 3.60 1.43 7.34
C LYS A 86 2.19 1.06 7.78
N GLU A 87 1.73 1.64 8.89
CA GLU A 87 0.40 1.38 9.43
C GLU A 87 -0.69 1.62 8.38
N VAL A 88 -0.67 2.76 7.66
CA VAL A 88 -1.75 3.09 6.71
C VAL A 88 -1.59 2.41 5.34
N LEU A 89 -0.38 2.37 4.80
CA LEU A 89 -0.13 1.89 3.43
C LEU A 89 -0.07 0.37 3.35
N VAL A 90 0.31 -0.30 4.44
CA VAL A 90 0.46 -1.76 4.54
C VAL A 90 -0.63 -2.31 5.45
N ASP A 91 -0.54 -2.06 6.76
CA ASP A 91 -1.35 -2.81 7.74
C ASP A 91 -2.87 -2.55 7.58
N GLU A 92 -3.30 -1.27 7.54
CA GLU A 92 -4.70 -0.90 7.29
C GLU A 92 -5.19 -1.38 5.92
N ARG A 93 -4.30 -1.37 4.91
CA ARG A 93 -4.64 -1.76 3.54
C ARG A 93 -4.84 -3.28 3.45
N ASP A 94 -4.01 -4.05 4.13
CA ASP A 94 -4.13 -5.51 4.22
C ASP A 94 -5.43 -5.89 4.92
N HIS A 95 -5.76 -5.21 6.03
CA HIS A 95 -7.05 -5.38 6.71
C HIS A 95 -8.25 -5.03 5.81
N TYR A 96 -8.18 -3.91 5.06
CA TYR A 96 -9.23 -3.53 4.13
C TYR A 96 -9.43 -4.61 3.05
N ILE A 97 -8.35 -5.06 2.42
CA ILE A 97 -8.40 -6.07 1.35
C ILE A 97 -8.91 -7.41 1.89
N ALA A 98 -8.36 -7.90 3.01
CA ALA A 98 -8.78 -9.16 3.60
C ALA A 98 -10.26 -9.15 3.99
N ASN A 99 -10.76 -8.06 4.59
CA ASN A 99 -12.15 -7.92 4.93
C ASN A 99 -13.05 -7.89 3.68
N LYS A 100 -12.66 -7.17 2.62
CA LYS A 100 -13.37 -7.18 1.34
C LYS A 100 -13.43 -8.58 0.73
N ILE A 101 -12.36 -9.36 0.81
CA ILE A 101 -12.31 -10.75 0.31
C ILE A 101 -13.29 -11.65 1.08
N ILE A 102 -13.28 -11.61 2.41
CA ILE A 102 -14.11 -12.47 3.27
C ILE A 102 -15.61 -12.21 3.06
N ASN A 103 -15.99 -10.97 2.75
CA ASN A 103 -17.38 -10.59 2.52
C ASN A 103 -17.89 -10.88 1.09
N ILE A 104 -17.06 -11.46 0.21
CA ILE A 104 -17.51 -11.90 -1.12
C ILE A 104 -18.24 -13.23 -0.99
N ASN A 105 -19.52 -13.26 -1.40
CA ASN A 105 -20.31 -14.49 -1.43
C ASN A 105 -19.93 -15.37 -2.63
N ALA A 106 -18.88 -16.19 -2.49
CA ALA A 106 -18.43 -17.13 -3.51
C ALA A 106 -17.83 -18.41 -2.89
N LYS A 107 -17.99 -19.56 -3.56
CA LYS A 107 -17.43 -20.84 -3.09
C LYS A 107 -15.92 -20.97 -3.29
N LYS A 108 -15.38 -20.34 -4.33
CA LYS A 108 -13.95 -20.33 -4.68
C LYS A 108 -13.58 -18.93 -5.17
N ILE A 109 -12.49 -18.39 -4.64
CA ILE A 109 -12.00 -17.05 -4.98
C ILE A 109 -10.54 -17.18 -5.39
N VAL A 110 -10.19 -16.53 -6.51
CA VAL A 110 -8.79 -16.33 -6.93
C VAL A 110 -8.48 -14.85 -6.76
N CYS A 111 -7.56 -14.51 -5.85
CA CYS A 111 -7.12 -13.14 -5.63
C CYS A 111 -5.75 -12.89 -6.27
N VAL A 112 -5.65 -11.83 -7.06
CA VAL A 112 -4.39 -11.37 -7.67
C VAL A 112 -3.96 -10.09 -6.98
N LEU A 113 -2.91 -10.17 -6.18
CA LEU A 113 -2.48 -9.11 -5.26
C LEU A 113 -1.01 -8.73 -5.50
N GLY A 114 -0.59 -7.56 -5.02
CA GLY A 114 0.81 -7.17 -5.02
C GLY A 114 1.62 -7.97 -4.01
N ALA A 115 2.85 -8.35 -4.36
CA ALA A 115 3.69 -9.23 -3.54
C ALA A 115 3.90 -8.73 -2.09
N GLY A 116 3.99 -7.41 -1.90
CA GLY A 116 4.18 -6.80 -0.57
C GLY A 116 3.01 -6.97 0.40
N HIS A 117 1.82 -7.39 -0.08
CA HIS A 117 0.61 -7.56 0.73
C HIS A 117 0.25 -9.04 0.94
N LEU A 118 0.92 -9.98 0.25
CA LEU A 118 0.54 -11.39 0.25
C LEU A 118 0.59 -12.01 1.65
N GLU A 119 1.70 -11.85 2.36
CA GLU A 119 1.87 -12.46 3.69
C GLU A 119 0.95 -11.81 4.73
N GLY A 120 0.81 -10.49 4.73
CA GLY A 120 -0.09 -9.79 5.66
C GLY A 120 -1.55 -10.20 5.48
N ILE A 121 -2.03 -10.23 4.23
CA ILE A 121 -3.40 -10.68 3.92
C ILE A 121 -3.59 -12.16 4.27
N LYS A 122 -2.63 -13.03 3.94
CA LYS A 122 -2.69 -14.47 4.27
C LYS A 122 -2.80 -14.69 5.79
N ASN A 123 -2.05 -13.95 6.58
CA ASN A 123 -2.10 -14.04 8.05
C ASN A 123 -3.47 -13.62 8.58
N ILE A 124 -4.07 -12.56 8.03
CA ILE A 124 -5.41 -12.10 8.40
C ILE A 124 -6.48 -13.14 8.03
N LEU A 125 -6.44 -13.67 6.80
CA LEU A 125 -7.43 -14.63 6.29
C LEU A 125 -7.39 -15.99 7.02
N THR A 126 -6.22 -16.40 7.51
CA THR A 126 -6.05 -17.68 8.23
C THR A 126 -6.36 -17.60 9.72
N GLY A 127 -6.86 -16.46 10.21
CA GLY A 127 -7.35 -16.33 11.59
C GLY A 127 -6.28 -16.00 12.63
N HIS A 128 -5.07 -15.61 12.22
CA HIS A 128 -4.03 -15.13 13.15
C HIS A 128 -4.30 -13.70 13.65
N SER A 129 -5.29 -13.01 13.06
CA SER A 129 -5.73 -11.64 13.43
C SER A 129 -7.26 -11.53 13.43
N LYS A 130 -7.85 -10.74 14.35
CA LYS A 130 -9.31 -10.50 14.40
C LYS A 130 -9.80 -9.81 13.13
N ILE A 131 -10.85 -10.35 12.51
CA ILE A 131 -11.45 -9.85 11.25
C ILE A 131 -12.53 -8.77 11.47
N ASN A 132 -12.93 -8.51 12.72
CA ASN A 132 -13.96 -7.51 13.05
C ASN A 132 -13.38 -6.08 13.04
N TYR A 133 -12.92 -5.64 11.87
CA TYR A 133 -12.42 -4.30 11.61
C TYR A 133 -13.52 -3.53 10.88
N ASP A 134 -13.94 -2.38 11.42
CA ASP A 134 -14.86 -1.48 10.71
C ASP A 134 -14.14 -0.83 9.53
N ILE A 135 -14.26 -1.46 8.35
CA ILE A 135 -13.65 -0.93 7.13
C ILE A 135 -14.29 0.37 6.65
N SER A 136 -15.50 0.71 7.11
CA SER A 136 -16.16 1.96 6.70
C SER A 136 -15.39 3.19 7.22
N SER A 137 -14.73 3.05 8.38
CA SER A 137 -13.80 4.04 8.91
C SER A 137 -12.55 4.20 8.04
N LEU A 138 -12.13 3.15 7.34
CA LEU A 138 -10.95 3.13 6.47
C LEU A 138 -11.22 3.75 5.10
N GLU A 139 -12.50 3.94 4.73
CA GLU A 139 -12.92 4.67 3.52
C GLU A 139 -12.96 6.18 3.71
N LYS A 140 -12.78 6.67 4.95
CA LYS A 140 -12.77 8.11 5.27
C LYS A 140 -11.35 8.58 5.55
N THR A 141 -11.10 9.87 5.39
CA THR A 141 -9.84 10.49 5.86
C THR A 141 -10.00 10.83 7.34
N PRO A 142 -9.12 10.35 8.25
CA PRO A 142 -9.20 10.68 9.66
C PRO A 142 -8.89 12.17 9.85
N LYS A 143 -9.38 12.75 10.94
CA LYS A 143 -8.92 14.08 11.37
C LYS A 143 -7.42 13.99 11.66
N SER A 144 -6.66 14.98 11.21
CA SER A 144 -5.24 15.10 11.58
C SER A 144 -5.13 15.17 13.11
N PRO A 145 -4.10 14.52 13.70
CA PRO A 145 -3.81 14.63 15.12
C PRO A 145 -3.45 16.06 15.53
#